data_AF-A0A8X6KY68-F1
#
_entry.id   AF-A0A8X6KY68-F1
#
_cell.length_a   1.000
_cell.length_b   1.000
_cell.length_c   1.000
_cell.angle_alpha   90.00
_cell.angle_beta   90.00
_cell.angle_gamma   90.00
#
_symmetry.space_group_name_H-M   'P 1'
#
loop_
_entity.id
_entity.type
_entity.pdbx_description
1 polymer ?
#
loop_
_entity_poly.entity_id
_entity_poly.type
_entity_poly.pdbx_seq_one_letter_code
_entity_poly.pdbx_strand_id
1 'polypeptide(L)'
;MANIEALKKSRKNERAAFTKACNRVEELIALEDVDICELEAELNVFKGKVDRLENTHSNVLELLEKDYDAEFEIAEDFRDKAIRTETKARRIINGQQNTLNVKIKGKNCSLIVRAMYDLGSQKSYIRKEMVSALGLAPLRQQHLSHALFGGERIKEKFHNVYKNELEA
;
A
#
# COMPACT_ATOMS: atom_id res chain seq x y z
N MET A 1 -0.01 -42.73 10.69
CA MET A 1 0.05 -41.83 11.88
C MET A 1 1.36 -41.04 12.00
N ALA A 2 2.55 -41.55 11.62
CA ALA A 2 3.81 -40.79 11.72
C ALA A 2 3.87 -39.44 10.93
N ASN A 3 3.07 -39.31 9.86
CA ASN A 3 3.09 -38.10 9.01
C ASN A 3 2.38 -36.89 9.65
N ILE A 4 1.28 -37.12 10.38
CA ILE A 4 0.48 -36.02 10.95
C ILE A 4 1.17 -35.35 12.14
N GLU A 5 1.90 -36.10 12.96
CA GLU A 5 2.66 -35.53 14.08
C GLU A 5 3.82 -34.66 13.60
N ALA A 6 4.51 -35.09 12.54
CA ALA A 6 5.55 -34.29 11.91
C ALA A 6 4.99 -32.97 11.34
N LEU A 7 3.83 -33.03 10.67
CA LEU A 7 3.13 -31.85 10.17
C LEU A 7 2.66 -30.92 11.30
N LYS A 8 2.10 -31.46 12.39
CA LYS A 8 1.71 -30.66 13.57
C LYS A 8 2.91 -29.97 14.22
N LYS A 9 4.07 -30.63 14.26
CA LYS A 9 5.33 -30.03 14.72
C LYS A 9 5.81 -28.93 13.77
N SER A 10 5.79 -29.17 12.45
CA SER A 10 6.12 -28.16 11.44
C SER A 10 5.23 -26.94 11.57
N ARG A 11 3.91 -27.15 11.64
CA ARG A 11 2.89 -26.10 11.84
C ARG A 11 3.19 -25.22 13.04
N LYS A 12 3.57 -25.81 14.19
CA LYS A 12 3.92 -25.04 15.38
C LYS A 12 5.11 -24.11 15.12
N ASN A 13 6.15 -24.61 14.45
CA ASN A 13 7.32 -23.82 14.11
C ASN A 13 6.99 -22.71 13.11
N GLU A 14 6.15 -23.01 12.11
CA GLU A 14 5.72 -22.04 11.10
C GLU A 14 4.80 -20.97 11.68
N ARG A 15 3.87 -21.30 12.61
CA ARG A 15 3.07 -20.32 13.36
C ARG A 15 3.97 -19.35 14.14
N ALA A 16 5.04 -19.85 14.75
CA ALA A 16 6.01 -19.01 15.45
C ALA A 16 6.80 -18.10 14.50
N ALA A 17 7.25 -18.65 13.36
CA ALA A 17 7.96 -17.89 12.33
C ALA A 17 7.06 -16.81 11.69
N PHE A 18 5.80 -17.14 11.41
CA PHE A 18 4.77 -16.20 10.97
C PHE A 18 4.63 -15.07 11.98
N THR A 19 4.44 -15.39 13.26
CA THR A 19 4.20 -14.38 14.29
C THR A 19 5.37 -13.42 14.41
N LYS A 20 6.61 -13.95 14.37
CA LYS A 20 7.81 -13.12 14.39
C LYS A 20 7.88 -12.17 13.18
N ALA A 21 7.63 -12.68 11.97
CA ALA A 21 7.65 -11.86 10.76
C ALA A 21 6.51 -10.83 10.73
N CYS A 22 5.32 -11.22 11.19
CA CYS A 22 4.17 -10.32 11.32
C CYS A 22 4.47 -9.15 12.25
N ASN A 23 5.02 -9.45 13.44
CA ASN A 23 5.37 -8.42 14.42
C ASN A 23 6.43 -7.47 13.85
N ARG A 24 7.41 -7.98 13.10
CA ARG A 24 8.42 -7.12 12.45
C ARG A 24 7.79 -6.12 11.47
N VAL A 25 6.84 -6.57 10.66
CA VAL A 25 6.09 -5.68 9.76
C VAL A 25 5.23 -4.69 10.54
N GLU A 26 4.53 -5.12 11.60
CA GLU A 26 3.72 -4.26 12.45
C GLU A 26 4.55 -3.18 13.17
N GLU A 27 5.76 -3.52 13.63
CA GLU A 27 6.72 -2.57 14.21
C GLU A 27 7.10 -1.47 13.22
N LEU A 28 7.46 -1.85 11.98
CA LEU A 28 7.82 -0.89 10.93
C LEU A 28 6.64 0.01 10.54
N ILE A 29 5.43 -0.56 10.45
CA ILE A 29 4.20 0.21 10.17
C ILE A 29 3.89 1.25 11.25
N ALA A 30 4.32 1.01 12.49
CA ALA A 30 4.05 1.90 13.62
C ALA A 30 5.01 3.10 13.70
N LEU A 31 6.09 3.12 12.91
CA LEU A 31 7.03 4.24 12.85
C LEU A 31 6.41 5.44 12.13
N GLU A 32 6.74 6.66 12.58
CA GLU A 32 6.29 7.90 11.95
C GLU A 32 6.97 8.12 10.58
N ASP A 33 8.28 7.86 10.52
CA ASP A 33 9.09 7.88 9.30
C ASP A 33 9.48 6.45 8.91
N VAL A 34 8.63 5.80 8.13
CA VAL A 34 8.83 4.41 7.69
C VAL A 34 9.83 4.36 6.52
N ASP A 35 10.90 3.57 6.66
CA ASP A 35 11.74 3.18 5.52
C ASP A 35 10.96 2.20 4.62
N ILE A 36 10.62 2.67 3.42
CA ILE A 36 9.80 1.92 2.47
C ILE A 36 10.54 0.72 1.90
N CYS A 37 11.86 0.84 1.68
CA CYS A 37 12.67 -0.25 1.18
C CYS A 37 12.75 -1.37 2.22
N GLU A 38 12.94 -1.01 3.49
CA GLU A 38 12.95 -1.98 4.59
C GLU A 38 11.57 -2.63 4.78
N LEU A 39 10.50 -1.83 4.79
CA LEU A 39 9.13 -2.34 4.91
C LEU A 39 8.76 -3.29 3.77
N GLU A 40 9.15 -2.98 2.53
CA GLU A 40 8.89 -3.83 1.37
C GLU A 40 9.67 -5.15 1.44
N ALA A 41 10.93 -5.11 1.88
CA ALA A 41 11.73 -6.32 2.10
C ALA A 41 11.13 -7.23 3.17
N GLU A 42 10.78 -6.68 4.34
CA GLU A 42 10.17 -7.45 5.44
C GLU A 42 8.77 -7.96 5.07
N LEU A 43 7.99 -7.20 4.31
CA LEU A 43 6.70 -7.66 3.79
C LEU A 43 6.85 -8.87 2.85
N ASN A 44 7.91 -8.91 2.02
CA ASN A 44 8.18 -10.05 1.15
C ASN A 44 8.63 -11.28 1.95
N VAL A 45 9.45 -11.10 2.99
CA VAL A 45 9.78 -12.17 3.93
C VAL A 45 8.52 -12.71 4.60
N PHE A 46 7.64 -11.81 5.07
CA PHE A 46 6.37 -12.16 5.70
C PHE A 46 5.48 -13.00 4.78
N LYS A 47 5.24 -12.57 3.54
CA LYS A 47 4.44 -13.35 2.56
C LYS A 47 4.99 -14.75 2.33
N GLY A 48 6.31 -14.86 2.16
CA GLY A 48 6.94 -16.18 2.04
C GLY A 48 6.80 -17.07 3.29
N LYS A 49 6.45 -16.52 4.47
CA LYS A 49 6.07 -17.30 5.66
C LYS A 49 4.57 -17.60 5.68
N VAL A 50 3.71 -16.68 5.23
CA VAL A 50 2.27 -16.90 5.03
C VAL A 50 2.05 -18.10 4.11
N ASP A 51 2.64 -18.10 2.92
CA ASP A 51 2.45 -19.18 1.94
C ASP A 51 2.83 -20.55 2.49
N ARG A 52 3.94 -20.62 3.25
CA ARG A 52 4.38 -21.86 3.89
C ARG A 52 3.37 -22.33 4.95
N LEU A 53 2.92 -21.40 5.79
CA LEU A 53 1.97 -21.70 6.85
C LEU A 53 0.61 -22.15 6.30
N GLU A 54 0.10 -21.50 5.26
CA GLU A 54 -1.17 -21.86 4.60
C GLU A 54 -1.11 -23.26 3.98
N ASN A 55 0.00 -23.60 3.32
CA ASN A 55 0.23 -24.94 2.80
C ASN A 55 0.21 -25.98 3.93
N THR A 56 0.91 -25.70 5.05
CA THR A 56 0.93 -26.62 6.19
C THR A 56 -0.42 -26.71 6.90
N HIS A 57 -1.17 -25.61 7.03
CA HIS A 57 -2.53 -25.63 7.57
C HIS A 57 -3.45 -26.50 6.71
N SER A 58 -3.41 -26.33 5.39
CA SER A 58 -4.20 -27.13 4.44
C SER A 58 -3.88 -28.62 4.57
N ASN A 59 -2.59 -28.99 4.55
CA ASN A 59 -2.15 -30.37 4.71
C ASN A 59 -2.56 -30.99 6.07
N VAL A 60 -2.55 -30.20 7.14
CA VAL A 60 -2.97 -30.67 8.47
C VAL A 60 -4.48 -30.87 8.54
N LEU A 61 -5.27 -29.93 7.98
CA LEU A 61 -6.73 -30.02 7.94
C LEU A 61 -7.22 -31.20 7.12
N GLU A 62 -6.60 -31.50 5.98
CA GLU A 62 -6.95 -32.67 5.16
C GLU A 62 -6.77 -34.01 5.88
N LEU A 63 -5.87 -34.07 6.86
CA LEU A 63 -5.54 -35.29 7.61
C LEU A 63 -6.22 -35.35 8.99
N LEU A 64 -6.98 -34.32 9.38
CA LEU A 64 -7.66 -34.25 10.67
C LEU A 64 -9.05 -34.89 10.59
N GLU A 65 -9.26 -35.95 11.38
CA GLU A 65 -10.59 -36.58 11.55
C GLU A 65 -11.37 -36.02 12.75
N LYS A 66 -10.67 -35.40 13.72
CA LYS A 66 -11.23 -34.80 14.95
C LYS A 66 -10.73 -33.38 15.11
N ASP A 67 -11.50 -32.55 15.81
CA ASP A 67 -11.16 -31.15 16.10
C ASP A 67 -10.93 -30.29 14.83
N TYR A 68 -11.50 -30.70 13.69
CA TYR A 68 -11.38 -30.01 12.41
C TYR A 68 -11.84 -28.56 12.51
N ASP A 69 -13.05 -28.33 13.04
CA ASP A 69 -13.64 -26.99 13.13
C ASP A 69 -12.75 -26.03 13.95
N ALA A 70 -12.26 -26.49 15.11
CA ALA A 70 -11.39 -25.69 15.95
C ALA A 70 -10.04 -25.38 15.27
N GLU A 71 -9.46 -26.33 14.53
CA GLU A 71 -8.22 -26.09 13.81
C GLU A 71 -8.42 -25.23 12.56
N PHE A 72 -9.58 -25.32 11.92
CA PHE A 72 -9.98 -24.49 10.80
C PHE A 72 -10.13 -23.04 11.24
N GLU A 73 -10.84 -22.78 12.35
CA GLU A 73 -10.97 -21.44 12.95
C GLU A 73 -9.59 -20.83 13.24
N ILE A 74 -8.68 -21.59 13.85
CA ILE A 74 -7.32 -21.10 14.11
C ILE A 74 -6.60 -20.76 12.79
N ALA A 75 -6.73 -21.59 11.76
CA ALA A 75 -6.09 -21.33 10.47
C ALA A 75 -6.62 -20.04 9.82
N GLU A 76 -7.93 -19.82 9.87
CA GLU A 76 -8.57 -18.60 9.38
C GLU A 76 -8.11 -17.37 10.17
N ASP A 77 -7.96 -17.43 11.49
CA ASP A 77 -7.42 -16.31 12.28
C ASP A 77 -6.02 -15.87 11.81
N PHE A 78 -5.16 -16.84 11.46
CA PHE A 78 -3.83 -16.54 10.89
C PHE A 78 -3.93 -15.90 9.51
N ARG A 79 -4.83 -16.38 8.65
CA ARG A 79 -5.08 -15.82 7.31
C ARG A 79 -5.63 -14.40 7.41
N ASP A 80 -6.62 -14.17 8.27
CA ASP A 80 -7.20 -12.85 8.53
C ASP A 80 -6.14 -11.87 9.03
N LYS A 81 -5.30 -12.31 9.96
CA LYS A 81 -4.17 -11.50 10.44
C LYS A 81 -3.20 -11.19 9.30
N ALA A 82 -2.89 -12.16 8.43
CA ALA A 82 -2.01 -11.96 7.29
C ALA A 82 -2.54 -10.91 6.32
N ILE A 83 -3.81 -11.02 5.94
CA ILE A 83 -4.48 -10.09 5.02
C ILE A 83 -4.50 -8.68 5.61
N ARG A 84 -4.83 -8.54 6.90
CA ARG A 84 -4.86 -7.23 7.58
C ARG A 84 -3.47 -6.58 7.61
N THR A 85 -2.43 -7.34 7.95
CA THR A 85 -1.06 -6.83 8.02
C THR A 85 -0.52 -6.47 6.64
N GLU A 86 -0.74 -7.32 5.63
CA GLU A 86 -0.35 -7.03 4.25
C GLU A 86 -1.05 -5.78 3.71
N THR A 87 -2.35 -5.65 3.93
CA THR A 87 -3.14 -4.50 3.46
C THR A 87 -2.61 -3.20 4.07
N LYS A 88 -2.29 -3.19 5.37
CA LYS A 88 -1.70 -2.04 6.05
C LYS A 88 -0.32 -1.68 5.47
N ALA A 89 0.56 -2.66 5.31
CA ALA A 89 1.90 -2.45 4.76
C ALA A 89 1.85 -1.90 3.34
N ARG A 90 1.04 -2.51 2.46
CA ARG A 90 0.88 -2.07 1.06
C ARG A 90 0.31 -0.67 0.95
N ARG A 91 -0.59 -0.27 1.86
CA ARG A 91 -1.12 1.11 1.87
C ARG A 91 -0.02 2.14 2.09
N ILE A 92 0.92 1.87 2.99
CA ILE A 92 2.05 2.76 3.27
C ILE A 92 3.01 2.77 2.08
N ILE A 93 3.39 1.60 1.57
CA ILE A 93 4.27 1.46 0.40
C ILE A 93 3.68 2.21 -0.82
N ASN A 94 2.45 1.89 -1.21
CA ASN A 94 1.80 2.50 -2.37
C ASN A 94 1.50 4.00 -2.17
N GLY A 95 1.20 4.42 -0.93
CA GLY A 95 0.97 5.82 -0.60
C GLY A 95 2.21 6.69 -0.78
N GLN A 96 3.41 6.11 -0.65
CA GLN A 96 4.68 6.80 -0.82
C GLN A 96 5.26 6.65 -2.23
N GLN A 97 5.10 5.49 -2.87
CA GLN A 97 5.73 5.15 -4.15
C GLN A 97 5.29 6.02 -5.34
N ASN A 98 4.09 6.62 -5.29
CA ASN A 98 3.63 7.52 -6.35
C ASN A 98 3.73 8.99 -5.97
N THR A 99 4.66 9.37 -5.08
CA THR A 99 4.85 10.78 -4.76
C THR A 99 6.31 11.19 -4.77
N LEU A 100 6.57 12.40 -5.26
CA LEU A 100 7.90 13.00 -5.31
C LEU A 100 7.85 14.36 -4.62
N ASN A 101 8.82 14.62 -3.75
CA ASN A 101 9.03 15.97 -3.25
C ASN A 101 9.67 16.79 -4.37
N VAL A 102 8.92 17.76 -4.90
CA VAL A 102 9.38 18.64 -5.98
C VAL A 102 9.39 20.08 -5.50
N LYS A 103 10.42 20.82 -5.87
CA LYS A 103 10.45 22.27 -5.69
C LYS A 103 9.73 22.92 -6.87
N ILE A 104 8.66 23.64 -6.58
CA ILE A 104 7.93 24.45 -7.57
C ILE A 104 8.37 25.90 -7.43
N LYS A 105 8.83 26.50 -8.52
CA LYS A 105 9.15 27.93 -8.58
C LYS A 105 7.94 28.73 -9.02
N GLY A 106 7.57 29.71 -8.20
CA GLY A 106 6.60 30.76 -8.48
C GLY A 106 7.30 32.03 -8.96
N LYS A 107 6.56 33.15 -9.00
CA LYS A 107 7.10 34.42 -9.50
C LYS A 107 8.19 34.99 -8.59
N ASN A 108 7.99 34.92 -7.27
CA ASN A 108 8.87 35.50 -6.24
C ASN A 108 9.22 34.53 -5.10
N CYS A 109 8.74 33.27 -5.16
CA CYS A 109 8.92 32.29 -4.10
C CYS A 109 9.07 30.88 -4.68
N SER A 110 9.53 29.95 -3.85
CA SER A 110 9.56 28.53 -4.19
C SER A 110 9.01 27.71 -3.04
N LEU A 111 8.26 26.66 -3.34
CA LEU A 111 7.68 25.75 -2.35
C LEU A 111 8.10 24.31 -2.67
N ILE A 112 8.50 23.57 -1.65
CA ILE A 112 8.64 22.12 -1.77
C ILE A 112 7.26 21.52 -1.53
N VAL A 113 6.76 20.75 -2.49
CA VAL A 113 5.47 20.07 -2.38
C VAL A 113 5.64 18.59 -2.68
N ARG A 114 4.83 17.77 -2.02
CA ARG A 114 4.67 16.36 -2.37
C ARG A 114 3.72 16.25 -3.55
N ALA A 115 4.27 16.06 -4.75
CA ALA A 115 3.50 15.84 -5.98
C ALA A 115 3.17 14.36 -6.13
N MET A 116 2.00 14.03 -6.66
CA MET A 116 1.62 12.65 -6.99
C MET A 116 1.93 12.36 -8.47
N TYR A 117 2.66 11.28 -8.73
CA TYR A 117 2.91 10.76 -10.07
C TYR A 117 1.79 9.78 -10.45
N ASP A 118 0.79 10.31 -11.16
CA ASP A 118 -0.40 9.56 -11.59
C ASP A 118 -0.33 9.27 -13.10
N LEU A 119 0.05 8.04 -13.46
CA LEU A 119 0.08 7.57 -14.84
C LEU A 119 -1.31 7.49 -15.49
N GLY A 120 -2.39 7.45 -14.70
CA GLY A 120 -3.76 7.48 -15.19
C GLY A 120 -4.23 8.88 -15.60
N SER A 121 -3.48 9.92 -15.24
CA SER A 121 -3.84 11.30 -15.55
C SER A 121 -3.23 11.79 -16.86
N GLN A 122 -4.06 12.32 -17.75
CA GLN A 122 -3.62 12.92 -19.02
C GLN A 122 -3.02 14.33 -18.84
N LYS A 123 -3.20 14.94 -17.67
CA LYS A 123 -2.78 16.31 -17.34
C LYS A 123 -2.23 16.39 -15.92
N SER A 124 -1.31 17.31 -15.70
CA SER A 124 -0.86 17.65 -14.36
C SER A 124 -1.86 18.63 -13.71
N TYR A 125 -2.14 18.43 -12.43
CA TYR A 125 -3.02 19.29 -11.65
C TYR A 125 -2.25 19.91 -10.49
N ILE A 126 -2.56 21.18 -10.21
CA ILE A 126 -2.05 21.91 -9.05
C ILE A 126 -3.25 22.39 -8.23
N ARG A 127 -3.13 22.25 -6.91
CA ARG A 127 -4.14 22.73 -5.96
C ARG A 127 -4.24 24.25 -6.00
N LYS A 128 -5.45 24.80 -5.89
CA LYS A 128 -5.68 26.26 -5.97
C LYS A 128 -4.93 27.01 -4.88
N GLU A 129 -4.83 26.40 -3.71
CA GLU A 129 -4.10 26.93 -2.55
C GLU A 129 -2.61 27.12 -2.89
N MET A 130 -2.03 26.18 -3.66
CA MET A 130 -0.63 26.26 -4.10
C MET A 130 -0.43 27.34 -5.17
N VAL A 131 -1.38 27.50 -6.08
CA VAL A 131 -1.37 28.59 -7.08
C VAL A 131 -1.33 29.95 -6.37
N SER A 132 -2.17 30.14 -5.35
CA SER A 132 -2.22 31.36 -4.54
C SER A 132 -0.90 31.57 -3.79
N ALA A 133 -0.35 30.53 -3.16
CA ALA A 133 0.90 30.63 -2.40
C ALA A 133 2.13 30.92 -3.30
N LEU A 134 2.13 30.43 -4.54
CA LEU A 134 3.19 30.67 -5.52
C LEU A 134 3.02 31.98 -6.31
N GLY A 135 1.87 32.67 -6.13
CA GLY A 135 1.54 33.89 -6.86
C GLY A 135 1.44 33.69 -8.38
N LEU A 136 0.97 32.52 -8.83
CA LEU A 136 0.87 32.19 -10.25
C LEU A 136 -0.37 32.83 -10.89
N ALA A 137 -0.16 33.53 -12.01
CA ALA A 137 -1.25 34.07 -12.81
C ALA A 137 -1.73 33.02 -13.84
N PRO A 138 -3.06 32.93 -14.08
CA PRO A 138 -3.59 32.04 -15.11
C PRO A 138 -3.12 32.50 -16.49
N LEU A 139 -2.55 31.58 -17.27
CA LEU A 139 -2.11 31.84 -18.63
C LEU A 139 -3.28 31.81 -19.62
N ARG A 140 -4.17 30.84 -19.45
CA ARG A 140 -5.38 30.64 -20.26
C ARG A 140 -6.39 29.78 -19.52
N GLN A 141 -7.60 29.68 -20.06
CA GLN A 141 -8.59 28.69 -19.64
C GLN A 141 -8.66 27.54 -20.62
N GLN A 142 -8.97 26.34 -20.11
CA GLN A 142 -9.21 25.15 -20.89
C GLN A 142 -10.49 24.48 -20.42
N HIS A 143 -11.31 24.06 -21.37
CA HIS A 143 -12.53 23.30 -21.11
C HIS A 143 -12.18 21.81 -21.11
N LEU A 144 -12.45 21.11 -20.02
CA LEU A 144 -12.09 19.71 -19.83
C LEU A 144 -13.28 18.93 -19.26
N SER A 145 -13.51 17.73 -19.82
CA SER A 145 -14.30 16.70 -19.17
C SER A 145 -13.35 15.69 -18.50
N HIS A 146 -13.78 15.17 -17.36
CA HIS A 146 -13.05 14.11 -16.64
C HIS A 146 -13.88 12.84 -16.69
N ALA A 147 -13.22 11.71 -16.91
CA ALA A 147 -13.81 10.40 -16.70
C ALA A 147 -13.23 9.82 -15.40
N LEU A 148 -14.09 9.36 -14.52
CA LEU A 148 -13.69 8.66 -13.30
C LEU A 148 -13.65 7.15 -13.54
N PHE A 149 -13.03 6.43 -12.62
CA PHE A 149 -13.14 4.97 -12.57
C PHE A 149 -14.61 4.54 -12.58
N GLY A 150 -14.94 3.55 -13.40
CA GLY A 150 -16.34 3.14 -13.63
C GLY A 150 -17.02 3.81 -14.84
N GLY A 151 -16.32 4.68 -15.57
CA GLY A 151 -16.81 5.25 -16.83
C GLY A 151 -17.77 6.45 -16.66
N GLU A 152 -18.00 6.88 -15.42
CA GLU A 152 -18.80 8.06 -15.13
C GLU A 152 -18.07 9.32 -15.64
N ARG A 153 -18.72 10.06 -16.55
CA ARG A 153 -18.20 11.32 -17.08
C ARG A 153 -18.72 12.48 -16.25
N ILE A 154 -17.79 13.25 -15.69
CA ILE A 154 -18.12 14.51 -15.03
C ILE A 154 -18.44 15.57 -16.09
N LYS A 155 -19.45 16.40 -15.83
CA LYS A 155 -19.78 17.58 -16.65
C LYS A 155 -18.54 18.42 -16.91
N GLU A 156 -18.43 18.95 -18.12
CA GLU A 156 -17.32 19.81 -18.53
C GLU A 156 -17.14 20.99 -17.57
N LYS A 157 -15.89 21.29 -17.23
CA LYS A 157 -15.52 22.40 -16.35
C LYS A 157 -14.42 23.22 -16.99
N PHE A 158 -14.41 24.51 -16.65
CA PHE A 158 -13.32 25.42 -17.00
C PHE A 158 -12.19 25.30 -15.99
N HIS A 159 -10.98 25.06 -16.48
CA HIS A 159 -9.75 24.99 -15.71
C HIS A 159 -8.78 26.08 -16.15
N ASN A 160 -8.22 26.80 -15.18
CA ASN A 160 -7.11 27.71 -15.45
C ASN A 160 -5.83 26.91 -15.66
N VAL A 161 -5.07 27.27 -16.70
CA VAL A 161 -3.77 26.70 -17.02
C VAL A 161 -2.71 27.65 -16.50
N TYR A 162 -1.71 27.10 -15.82
CA TYR A 162 -0.60 27.85 -15.23
C TYR A 162 0.73 27.39 -15.84
N LYS A 163 1.70 28.30 -15.92
CA LYS A 163 3.09 27.96 -16.23
C LYS A 163 3.89 27.97 -14.94
N ASN A 164 4.64 26.91 -14.71
CA ASN A 164 5.53 26.76 -13.56
C ASN A 164 6.79 25.98 -13.97
N GLU A 165 7.83 26.11 -13.16
CA GLU A 165 9.06 25.31 -13.28
C GLU A 165 9.12 24.31 -12.12
N LEU A 166 9.53 23.09 -12.43
CA LEU A 166 9.70 22.00 -11.48
C LEU A 166 11.19 21.64 -11.41
N GLU A 167 11.70 21.52 -10.19
CA GLU A 167 13.06 21.05 -9.89
C GLU A 167 12.93 19.88 -8.90
N ALA A 168 13.52 18.74 -9.24
CA ALA A 168 13.48 17.48 -8.48
C ALA A 168 14.84 17.19 -7.86
#